data_AF-A0A0F5FTS3-F1
#
_entry.id   AF-A0A0F5FTS3-F1
#
_cell.length_a   1.000
_cell.length_b   1.000
_cell.length_c   1.000
_cell.angle_alpha   90.00
_cell.angle_beta   90.00
_cell.angle_gamma   90.00
#
_symmetry.space_group_name_H-M   'P 1'
#
loop_
_entity.id
_entity.type
_entity.pdbx_description
1 polymer ?
#
loop_
_entity_poly.entity_id
_entity_poly.type
_entity_poly.pdbx_seq_one_letter_code
_entity_poly.pdbx_strand_id
1 'polypeptide(L)'
;MRDSATARALQAACEELLLGASHPDEVTVRAIAARARTGVGAISYHFGSLERLIFLVGERAYLRLNAERLALLHKAIERAAPEPAPAGDLIAALIGPSIRWSLDPKSGYRVLRHMTSIAQASQHPEIFQPIVEDIEHHRMFIPHFRKVAPWLSEVEIGFRISCLLGVRSQMTRSRDRTEVLTGHALDLSDPEVVIAHVVAATEPMFTTPLRQGSNSVPNPSRR
;
A
#
# COMPACT_ATOMS: atom_id res chain seq x y z
N MET A 1 10.65 -29.47 15.65
CA MET A 1 11.04 -29.35 14.22
C MET A 1 9.89 -29.60 13.24
N ARG A 2 9.05 -30.64 13.41
CA ARG A 2 7.90 -30.92 12.50
C ARG A 2 6.80 -29.85 12.53
N ASP A 3 6.44 -29.33 13.70
CA ASP A 3 5.43 -28.26 13.86
C ASP A 3 5.76 -26.98 13.07
N SER A 4 7.04 -26.60 13.08
CA SER A 4 7.51 -25.43 12.35
C SER A 4 7.47 -25.63 10.82
N ALA A 5 7.59 -26.88 10.34
CA ALA A 5 7.48 -27.19 8.92
C ALA A 5 6.02 -27.14 8.43
N THR A 6 5.08 -27.67 9.21
CA THR A 6 3.64 -27.59 8.92
C THR A 6 3.16 -26.15 8.87
N ALA A 7 3.54 -25.32 9.85
CA ALA A 7 3.20 -23.89 9.87
C ALA A 7 3.72 -23.16 8.62
N ARG A 8 4.98 -23.42 8.20
CA ARG A 8 5.52 -22.84 6.96
C ARG A 8 4.77 -23.31 5.71
N ALA A 9 4.41 -24.59 5.63
CA ALA A 9 3.64 -25.12 4.50
C ALA A 9 2.25 -24.46 4.39
N LEU A 10 1.58 -24.24 5.53
CA LEU A 10 0.30 -23.53 5.59
C LEU A 10 0.42 -22.06 5.16
N GLN A 11 1.47 -21.36 5.58
CA GLN A 11 1.74 -19.98 5.15
C GLN A 11 2.00 -19.90 3.64
N ALA A 12 2.84 -20.79 3.09
CA ALA A 12 3.11 -20.84 1.66
C ALA A 12 1.84 -21.16 0.85
N ALA A 13 1.07 -22.16 1.29
CA ALA A 13 -0.21 -22.50 0.66
C ALA A 13 -1.21 -21.34 0.70
N CYS A 14 -1.29 -20.62 1.81
CA CYS A 14 -2.14 -19.44 1.95
C CYS A 14 -1.70 -18.31 1.02
N GLU A 15 -0.41 -18.02 0.94
CA GLU A 15 0.15 -17.02 0.03
C GLU A 15 -0.14 -17.36 -1.44
N GLU A 16 0.10 -18.60 -1.86
CA GLU A 16 -0.18 -19.06 -3.22
C GLU A 16 -1.66 -18.96 -3.58
N LEU A 17 -2.56 -19.29 -2.66
CA LEU A 17 -4.01 -19.18 -2.87
C LEU A 17 -4.44 -17.71 -2.93
N LEU A 18 -3.92 -16.84 -2.07
CA LEU A 18 -4.20 -15.40 -2.13
C LEU A 18 -3.67 -14.75 -3.42
N LEU A 19 -2.55 -15.22 -3.96
CA LEU A 19 -2.04 -14.74 -5.25
C LEU A 19 -2.91 -15.18 -6.43
N GLY A 20 -3.38 -16.42 -6.43
CA GLY A 20 -4.15 -17.01 -7.52
C GLY A 20 -5.65 -16.73 -7.49
N ALA A 21 -6.22 -16.35 -6.34
CA ALA A 21 -7.64 -16.14 -6.18
C ALA A 21 -8.14 -14.90 -6.94
N SER A 22 -9.30 -15.02 -7.58
CA SER A 22 -10.01 -13.87 -8.15
C SER A 22 -10.74 -13.09 -7.06
N HIS A 23 -11.31 -13.83 -6.11
CA HIS A 23 -12.06 -13.29 -4.97
C HIS A 23 -11.54 -13.82 -3.62
N PRO A 24 -11.59 -13.03 -2.54
CA PRO A 24 -11.02 -13.40 -1.25
C PRO A 24 -11.69 -14.61 -0.58
N ASP A 25 -12.97 -14.87 -0.88
CA ASP A 25 -13.77 -15.99 -0.36
C ASP A 25 -13.33 -17.36 -0.91
N GLU A 26 -12.56 -17.39 -2.00
CA GLU A 26 -11.92 -18.62 -2.51
C GLU A 26 -10.86 -19.16 -1.54
N VAL A 27 -10.28 -18.30 -0.68
CA VAL A 27 -9.22 -18.65 0.26
C VAL A 27 -9.83 -19.20 1.55
N THR A 28 -10.12 -20.50 1.56
CA THR A 28 -10.76 -21.19 2.69
C THR A 28 -9.79 -22.06 3.50
N VAL A 29 -10.14 -22.37 4.75
CA VAL A 29 -9.41 -23.33 5.60
C VAL A 29 -9.17 -24.65 4.89
N ARG A 30 -10.19 -25.18 4.19
CA ARG A 30 -10.12 -26.44 3.45
C ARG A 30 -9.17 -26.34 2.26
N ALA A 31 -9.23 -25.27 1.49
CA ALA A 31 -8.34 -25.06 0.34
C ALA A 31 -6.87 -24.97 0.77
N ILE A 32 -6.58 -24.21 1.83
CA ILE A 32 -5.22 -24.08 2.37
C ILE A 32 -4.72 -25.41 2.90
N ALA A 33 -5.50 -26.11 3.73
CA ALA A 33 -5.09 -27.39 4.29
C ALA A 33 -4.84 -28.45 3.20
N ALA A 34 -5.69 -28.50 2.17
CA ALA A 34 -5.49 -29.39 1.02
C ALA A 34 -4.20 -29.07 0.27
N ARG A 35 -3.94 -27.79 -0.02
CA ARG A 35 -2.70 -27.34 -0.71
C ARG A 35 -1.46 -27.63 0.13
N ALA A 36 -1.51 -27.43 1.45
CA ALA A 36 -0.42 -27.72 2.37
C ALA A 36 -0.24 -29.22 2.64
N ARG A 37 -1.17 -30.08 2.18
CA ARG A 37 -1.24 -31.52 2.49
C ARG A 37 -1.30 -31.80 4.00
N THR A 38 -2.15 -31.06 4.70
CA THR A 38 -2.37 -31.15 6.15
C THR A 38 -3.85 -31.38 6.48
N GLY A 39 -4.15 -31.73 7.74
CA GLY A 39 -5.53 -31.75 8.23
C GLY A 39 -6.11 -30.34 8.40
N VAL A 40 -7.43 -30.20 8.30
CA VAL A 40 -8.15 -28.91 8.44
C VAL A 40 -7.96 -28.25 9.81
N GLY A 41 -7.73 -29.04 10.86
CA GLY A 41 -7.44 -28.54 12.21
C GLY A 41 -6.05 -27.92 12.37
N ALA A 42 -5.15 -28.09 11.40
CA ALA A 42 -3.78 -27.60 11.50
C ALA A 42 -3.70 -26.06 11.53
N ILE A 43 -4.64 -25.37 10.86
CA ILE A 43 -4.68 -23.91 10.88
C ILE A 43 -5.05 -23.40 12.28
N SER A 44 -6.13 -23.92 12.87
CA SER A 44 -6.51 -23.57 14.25
C SER A 44 -5.40 -23.92 15.24
N TYR A 45 -4.73 -25.06 15.07
CA TYR A 45 -3.62 -25.47 15.93
C TYR A 45 -2.42 -24.52 15.87
N HIS A 46 -1.98 -24.12 14.67
CA HIS A 46 -0.76 -23.30 14.50
C HIS A 46 -0.98 -21.79 14.58
N PHE A 47 -2.18 -21.31 14.20
CA PHE A 47 -2.44 -19.88 14.03
C PHE A 47 -3.67 -19.39 14.83
N GLY A 48 -4.45 -20.30 15.42
CA GLY A 48 -5.71 -19.96 16.10
C GLY A 48 -6.87 -19.73 15.13
N SER A 49 -6.67 -18.98 14.05
CA SER A 49 -7.70 -18.70 13.05
C SER A 49 -7.15 -18.55 11.63
N LEU A 50 -8.06 -18.57 10.64
CA LEU A 50 -7.74 -18.27 9.24
C LEU A 50 -7.27 -16.81 9.10
N GLU A 51 -7.96 -15.88 9.76
CA GLU A 51 -7.66 -14.45 9.74
C GLU A 51 -6.24 -14.18 10.25
N ARG A 52 -5.81 -14.88 11.31
CA ARG A 52 -4.45 -14.74 11.84
C ARG A 52 -3.39 -15.28 10.88
N LEU A 53 -3.67 -16.39 10.19
CA LEU A 53 -2.80 -16.90 9.13
C LEU A 53 -2.68 -15.90 7.98
N ILE A 54 -3.81 -15.35 7.50
CA ILE A 54 -3.85 -14.35 6.43
C ILE A 54 -3.11 -13.07 6.83
N PHE A 55 -3.28 -12.61 8.09
CA PHE A 55 -2.53 -11.49 8.64
C PHE A 55 -1.02 -11.72 8.54
N LEU A 56 -0.51 -12.85 9.01
CA LEU A 56 0.93 -13.15 9.01
C LEU A 56 1.52 -13.24 7.58
N VAL A 57 0.74 -13.73 6.62
CA VAL A 57 1.14 -13.77 5.21
C VAL A 57 1.15 -12.36 4.61
N GLY A 58 0.09 -11.59 4.87
CA GLY A 58 -0.01 -10.20 4.40
C GLY A 58 1.03 -9.27 5.03
N GLU A 59 1.38 -9.46 6.30
CA GLU A 59 2.42 -8.72 7.01
C GLU A 59 3.76 -8.78 6.28
N ARG A 60 4.15 -9.96 5.78
CA ARG A 60 5.40 -10.13 5.02
C ARG A 60 5.37 -9.34 3.72
N ALA A 61 4.27 -9.42 2.97
CA ALA A 61 4.11 -8.66 1.72
C ALA A 61 4.11 -7.15 2.00
N TYR A 62 3.49 -6.74 3.10
CA TYR A 62 3.38 -5.35 3.54
C TYR A 62 4.75 -4.76 3.90
N LEU A 63 5.52 -5.46 4.73
CA LEU A 63 6.87 -5.05 5.13
C LEU A 63 7.80 -4.93 3.92
N ARG A 64 7.72 -5.87 2.97
CA ARG A 64 8.51 -5.82 1.72
C ARG A 64 8.17 -4.60 0.87
N LEU A 65 6.88 -4.32 0.68
CA LEU A 65 6.42 -3.16 -0.09
C LEU A 65 6.88 -1.84 0.56
N ASN A 66 6.81 -1.75 1.88
CA ASN A 66 7.23 -0.56 2.63
C ASN A 66 8.74 -0.39 2.66
N ALA A 67 9.51 -1.48 2.76
CA ALA A 67 10.96 -1.44 2.64
C ALA A 67 11.39 -0.89 1.26
N GLU A 68 10.70 -1.29 0.18
CA GLU A 68 10.95 -0.76 -1.16
C GLU A 68 10.67 0.75 -1.23
N ARG A 69 9.55 1.24 -0.66
CA ARG A 69 9.24 2.67 -0.58
C ARG A 69 10.35 3.47 0.10
N LEU A 70 10.82 3.00 1.26
CA LEU A 70 11.88 3.67 2.00
C LEU A 70 13.23 3.62 1.29
N ALA A 71 13.54 2.50 0.61
CA ALA A 71 14.74 2.40 -0.22
C ALA A 71 14.72 3.38 -1.39
N LEU A 72 13.56 3.58 -2.04
CA LEU A 72 13.42 4.57 -3.11
C LEU A 72 13.48 6.01 -2.58
N LEU A 73 12.92 6.26 -1.40
CA LEU A 73 13.05 7.56 -0.72
C LEU A 73 14.52 7.89 -0.47
N HIS A 74 15.28 6.96 0.11
CA HIS A 74 16.72 7.15 0.34
C HIS A 74 17.48 7.41 -0.97
N LYS A 75 17.23 6.62 -2.03
CA LYS A 75 17.85 6.84 -3.34
C LYS A 75 17.55 8.22 -3.93
N ALA A 76 16.32 8.71 -3.78
CA ALA A 76 15.94 10.05 -4.24
C ALA A 76 16.70 11.14 -3.48
N ILE A 77 16.85 10.99 -2.17
CA ILE A 77 17.60 11.92 -1.32
C ILE A 77 19.09 11.93 -1.67
N GLU A 78 19.69 10.75 -1.80
CA GLU A 78 21.12 10.60 -2.13
C GLU A 78 21.45 11.22 -3.49
N ARG A 79 20.59 11.02 -4.50
CA ARG A 79 20.79 11.56 -5.84
C ARG A 79 20.72 13.08 -5.89
N ALA A 80 19.87 13.70 -5.06
CA ALA A 80 19.66 15.14 -5.06
C ALA A 80 20.65 15.91 -4.19
N ALA A 81 21.37 15.22 -3.29
CA ALA A 81 22.28 15.86 -2.34
C ALA A 81 23.31 16.76 -3.05
N PRO A 82 23.58 17.97 -2.53
CA PRO A 82 23.15 18.50 -1.23
C PRO A 82 21.74 19.13 -1.21
N GLU A 83 21.09 19.26 -2.36
CA GLU A 83 19.77 19.87 -2.49
C GLU A 83 18.64 18.92 -2.02
N PRO A 84 17.46 19.45 -1.66
CA PRO A 84 16.29 18.61 -1.42
C PRO A 84 15.91 17.78 -2.66
N ALA A 85 15.49 16.53 -2.45
CA ALA A 85 14.93 15.70 -3.52
C ALA A 85 13.70 16.37 -4.16
N PRO A 86 13.58 16.39 -5.50
CA PRO A 86 12.41 16.94 -6.18
C PRO A 86 11.10 16.32 -5.69
N ALA A 87 10.01 17.10 -5.66
CA ALA A 87 8.70 16.60 -5.22
C ALA A 87 8.25 15.39 -6.04
N GLY A 88 8.42 15.42 -7.36
CA GLY A 88 8.09 14.28 -8.23
C GLY A 88 8.81 12.98 -7.85
N ASP A 89 10.09 13.05 -7.45
CA ASP A 89 10.86 11.89 -7.02
C ASP A 89 10.35 11.33 -5.68
N LEU A 90 9.99 12.21 -4.73
CA LEU A 90 9.40 11.82 -3.45
C LEU A 90 8.02 11.17 -3.65
N ILE A 91 7.20 11.73 -4.55
CA ILE A 91 5.90 11.17 -4.93
C ILE A 91 6.08 9.79 -5.55
N ALA A 92 6.97 9.66 -6.54
CA ALA A 92 7.25 8.40 -7.21
C ALA A 92 7.75 7.33 -6.23
N ALA A 93 8.61 7.67 -5.28
CA ALA A 93 9.07 6.76 -4.23
C ALA A 93 7.93 6.27 -3.32
N LEU A 94 6.97 7.14 -3.01
CA LEU A 94 5.84 6.85 -2.12
C LEU A 94 4.80 5.91 -2.77
N ILE A 95 4.38 6.22 -4.00
CA ILE A 95 3.26 5.56 -4.68
C ILE A 95 3.70 4.49 -5.68
N GLY A 96 4.90 4.63 -6.25
CA GLY A 96 5.42 3.80 -7.34
C GLY A 96 5.46 2.30 -7.02
N PRO A 97 6.01 1.86 -5.87
CA PRO A 97 6.05 0.44 -5.51
C PRO A 97 4.68 -0.23 -5.58
N SER A 98 3.66 0.40 -5.00
CA SER A 98 2.28 -0.12 -5.02
C SER A 98 1.68 -0.19 -6.42
N ILE A 99 1.97 0.78 -7.29
CA ILE A 99 1.47 0.78 -8.67
C ILE A 99 2.13 -0.34 -9.46
N ARG A 100 3.46 -0.46 -9.39
CA ARG A 100 4.22 -1.55 -10.03
C ARG A 100 3.74 -2.91 -9.55
N TRP A 101 3.63 -3.10 -8.24
CA TRP A 101 3.13 -4.35 -7.66
C TRP A 101 1.69 -4.64 -8.10
N SER A 102 0.81 -3.63 -8.18
CA SER A 102 -0.57 -3.85 -8.64
C SER A 102 -0.67 -4.36 -10.08
N LEU A 103 0.37 -4.12 -10.89
CA LEU A 103 0.46 -4.47 -12.30
C LEU A 103 1.28 -5.74 -12.56
N ASP A 104 2.17 -6.11 -11.66
CA ASP A 104 2.97 -7.33 -11.77
C ASP A 104 2.20 -8.53 -11.18
N PRO A 105 1.79 -9.53 -12.01
CA PRO A 105 1.11 -10.73 -11.54
C PRO A 105 1.95 -11.59 -10.59
N LYS A 106 3.27 -11.38 -10.56
CA LYS A 106 4.20 -12.11 -9.68
C LYS A 106 4.41 -11.42 -8.33
N SER A 107 3.89 -10.20 -8.15
CA SER A 107 4.06 -9.46 -6.90
C SER A 107 3.09 -9.90 -5.81
N GLY A 108 3.39 -9.54 -4.56
CA GLY A 108 2.52 -9.74 -3.41
C GLY A 108 1.31 -8.81 -3.33
N TYR A 109 0.98 -8.00 -4.36
CA TYR A 109 -0.08 -7.01 -4.24
C TYR A 109 -1.46 -7.62 -4.01
N ARG A 110 -1.75 -8.75 -4.67
CA ARG A 110 -3.04 -9.46 -4.52
C ARG A 110 -3.24 -9.97 -3.09
N VAL A 111 -2.17 -10.43 -2.44
CA VAL A 111 -2.19 -10.81 -1.02
C VAL A 111 -2.67 -9.63 -0.16
N LEU A 112 -2.08 -8.45 -0.35
CA LEU A 112 -2.45 -7.24 0.39
C LEU A 112 -3.88 -6.78 0.09
N ARG A 113 -4.29 -6.85 -1.17
CA ARG A 113 -5.65 -6.50 -1.61
C ARG A 113 -6.68 -7.40 -0.94
N HIS A 114 -6.52 -8.71 -1.04
CA HIS A 114 -7.47 -9.68 -0.48
C HIS A 114 -7.47 -9.62 1.05
N MET A 115 -6.30 -9.51 1.69
CA MET A 115 -6.22 -9.28 3.13
C MET A 115 -7.02 -8.02 3.55
N THR A 116 -6.89 -6.91 2.81
CA THR A 116 -7.66 -5.68 3.12
C THR A 116 -9.17 -5.93 3.00
N SER A 117 -9.61 -6.62 1.95
CA SER A 117 -11.03 -6.96 1.77
C SER A 117 -11.55 -7.89 2.88
N ILE A 118 -10.75 -8.87 3.29
CA ILE A 118 -11.08 -9.78 4.40
C ILE A 118 -11.14 -9.02 5.71
N ALA A 119 -10.19 -8.12 5.99
CA ALA A 119 -10.18 -7.28 7.18
C ALA A 119 -11.45 -6.43 7.29
N GLN A 120 -11.93 -5.88 6.17
CA GLN A 120 -13.16 -5.08 6.12
C GLN A 120 -14.45 -5.89 6.35
N ALA A 121 -14.46 -7.17 5.97
CA ALA A 121 -15.61 -8.06 6.16
C ALA A 121 -15.53 -8.89 7.46
N SER A 122 -14.38 -8.90 8.13
CA SER A 122 -14.10 -9.71 9.31
C SER A 122 -14.99 -9.29 10.50
N GLN A 123 -15.42 -10.28 11.28
CA GLN A 123 -16.02 -10.04 12.60
C GLN A 123 -14.96 -9.74 13.68
N HIS A 124 -13.68 -9.91 13.34
CA HIS A 124 -12.51 -9.68 14.17
C HIS A 124 -11.51 -8.73 13.46
N PRO A 125 -11.90 -7.47 13.16
CA PRO A 125 -11.04 -6.53 12.43
C PRO A 125 -9.75 -6.16 13.20
N GLU A 126 -9.74 -6.30 14.53
CA GLU A 126 -8.60 -6.05 15.41
C GLU A 126 -7.36 -6.89 15.05
N ILE A 127 -7.54 -8.05 14.43
CA ILE A 127 -6.46 -8.91 13.96
C ILE A 127 -5.58 -8.20 12.93
N PHE A 128 -6.18 -7.34 12.10
CA PHE A 128 -5.52 -6.65 10.99
C PHE A 128 -5.09 -5.22 11.31
N GLN A 129 -5.54 -4.69 12.44
CA GLN A 129 -5.27 -3.31 12.89
C GLN A 129 -3.79 -2.91 12.81
N PRO A 130 -2.80 -3.76 13.20
CA PRO A 130 -1.39 -3.39 13.12
C PRO A 130 -0.88 -3.03 11.72
N ILE A 131 -1.53 -3.54 10.66
CA ILE A 131 -1.16 -3.22 9.27
C ILE A 131 -2.06 -2.10 8.72
N VAL A 132 -3.36 -2.16 9.02
CA VAL A 132 -4.35 -1.21 8.48
C VAL A 132 -4.12 0.20 9.01
N GLU A 133 -3.73 0.32 10.27
CA GLU A 133 -3.50 1.60 10.93
C GLU A 133 -2.02 2.04 10.92
N ASP A 134 -1.10 1.19 10.45
CA ASP A 134 0.30 1.60 10.34
C ASP A 134 0.47 2.70 9.28
N ILE A 135 0.95 3.84 9.75
CA ILE A 135 1.24 5.03 8.94
C ILE A 135 2.72 5.41 9.00
N GLU A 136 3.55 4.72 9.79
CA GLU A 136 4.93 5.16 10.09
C GLU A 136 5.74 5.29 8.80
N HIS A 137 5.64 4.31 7.90
CA HIS A 137 6.29 4.34 6.60
C HIS A 137 5.85 5.53 5.71
N HIS A 138 4.63 6.06 5.88
CA HIS A 138 4.19 7.30 5.21
C HIS A 138 4.69 8.55 5.96
N ARG A 139 4.70 8.54 7.30
CA ARG A 139 5.20 9.67 8.13
C ARG A 139 6.66 10.01 7.82
N MET A 140 7.48 9.00 7.51
CA MET A 140 8.89 9.18 7.13
C MET A 140 9.10 10.12 5.93
N PHE A 141 8.09 10.34 5.08
CA PHE A 141 8.18 11.24 3.94
C PHE A 141 7.95 12.72 4.32
N ILE A 142 7.28 13.00 5.44
CA ILE A 142 6.85 14.36 5.83
C ILE A 142 8.04 15.34 5.90
N PRO A 143 9.17 15.02 6.57
CA PRO A 143 10.29 15.95 6.64
C PRO A 143 10.91 16.27 5.28
N HIS A 144 10.85 15.34 4.33
CA HIS A 144 11.40 15.52 2.99
C HIS A 144 10.50 16.41 2.13
N PHE A 145 9.19 16.21 2.19
CA PHE A 145 8.24 17.13 1.57
C PHE A 145 8.32 18.54 2.19
N ARG A 146 8.60 18.66 3.49
CA ARG A 146 8.77 19.96 4.16
C ARG A 146 9.98 20.75 3.65
N LYS A 147 11.04 20.07 3.19
CA LYS A 147 12.18 20.73 2.55
C LYS A 147 11.83 21.33 1.19
N VAL A 148 10.95 20.67 0.43
CA VAL A 148 10.51 21.13 -0.90
C VAL A 148 9.38 22.17 -0.82
N ALA A 149 8.50 22.04 0.18
CA ALA A 149 7.39 22.94 0.47
C ALA A 149 7.52 23.56 1.87
N PRO A 150 8.50 24.47 2.09
CA PRO A 150 8.71 25.10 3.40
C PRO A 150 7.53 25.96 3.87
N TRP A 151 6.64 26.38 2.97
CA TRP A 151 5.43 27.13 3.29
C TRP A 151 4.28 26.26 3.82
N LEU A 152 4.40 24.93 3.84
CA LEU A 152 3.39 24.03 4.38
C LEU A 152 3.75 23.57 5.80
N SER A 153 2.75 23.47 6.67
CA SER A 153 2.86 22.76 7.94
C SER A 153 2.94 21.24 7.73
N GLU A 154 3.42 20.51 8.72
CA GLU A 154 3.43 19.03 8.66
C GLU A 154 2.02 18.45 8.56
N VAL A 155 1.02 19.10 9.17
CA VAL A 155 -0.40 18.71 9.06
C VAL A 155 -0.88 18.83 7.61
N GLU A 156 -0.54 19.94 6.96
CA GLU A 156 -0.88 20.19 5.56
C GLU A 156 -0.17 19.24 4.60
N ILE A 157 1.07 18.85 4.90
CA ILE A 157 1.81 17.82 4.17
C ILE A 157 1.16 16.45 4.37
N GLY A 158 0.85 16.08 5.61
CA GLY A 158 0.17 14.82 5.93
C GLY A 158 -1.18 14.68 5.22
N PHE A 159 -1.97 15.75 5.18
CA PHE A 159 -3.23 15.77 4.42
C PHE A 159 -3.01 15.55 2.92
N ARG A 160 -2.03 16.24 2.32
CA ARG A 160 -1.68 16.06 0.89
C ARG A 160 -1.16 14.65 0.59
N ILE A 161 -0.35 14.08 1.48
CA ILE A 161 0.05 12.67 1.41
C ILE A 161 -1.21 11.80 1.40
N SER A 162 -2.16 12.00 2.32
CA SER A 162 -3.42 11.25 2.33
C SER A 162 -4.19 11.35 1.00
N CYS A 163 -4.32 12.56 0.44
CA CYS A 163 -4.92 12.75 -0.89
C CYS A 163 -4.18 11.97 -1.99
N LEU A 164 -2.84 12.02 -2.00
CA LEU A 164 -2.00 11.28 -2.94
C LEU A 164 -2.17 9.75 -2.78
N LEU A 165 -2.31 9.24 -1.55
CA LEU A 165 -2.62 7.82 -1.30
C LEU A 165 -4.00 7.43 -1.83
N GLY A 166 -4.95 8.37 -1.85
CA GLY A 166 -6.24 8.24 -2.51
C GLY A 166 -6.12 8.12 -4.03
N VAL A 167 -5.33 9.00 -4.67
CA VAL A 167 -5.02 8.92 -6.11
C VAL A 167 -4.36 7.57 -6.46
N ARG A 168 -3.37 7.14 -5.67
CA ARG A 168 -2.77 5.80 -5.79
C ARG A 168 -3.83 4.70 -5.71
N SER A 169 -4.73 4.75 -4.73
CA SER A 169 -5.76 3.73 -4.56
C SER A 169 -6.69 3.64 -5.76
N GLN A 170 -7.00 4.77 -6.41
CA GLN A 170 -7.78 4.79 -7.65
C GLN A 170 -7.03 4.02 -8.77
N MET A 171 -5.71 4.20 -8.91
CA MET A 171 -4.91 3.53 -9.95
C MET A 171 -4.68 2.03 -9.70
N THR A 172 -4.70 1.60 -8.43
CA THR A 172 -4.44 0.20 -8.08
C THR A 172 -5.70 -0.64 -7.87
N ARG A 173 -6.85 -0.01 -7.56
CA ARG A 173 -8.10 -0.72 -7.24
C ARG A 173 -9.25 -0.45 -8.23
N SER A 174 -9.23 0.67 -8.94
CA SER A 174 -10.36 1.15 -9.73
C SER A 174 -9.91 1.69 -11.10
N ARG A 175 -8.90 1.06 -11.70
CA ARG A 175 -8.26 1.52 -12.94
C ARG A 175 -9.21 1.61 -14.12
N ASP A 176 -10.12 0.65 -14.28
CA ASP A 176 -11.08 0.60 -15.39
C ASP A 176 -11.89 1.90 -15.50
N ARG A 177 -12.21 2.53 -14.36
CA ARG A 177 -12.87 3.84 -14.34
C ARG A 177 -12.02 4.92 -15.00
N THR A 178 -10.70 4.90 -14.77
CA THR A 178 -9.75 5.84 -15.39
C THR A 178 -9.54 5.56 -16.87
N GLU A 179 -9.55 4.29 -17.30
CA GLU A 179 -9.52 3.94 -18.73
C GLU A 179 -10.72 4.55 -19.47
N VAL A 180 -11.93 4.36 -18.92
CA VAL A 180 -13.15 4.95 -19.50
C VAL A 180 -13.10 6.48 -19.50
N LEU A 181 -12.67 7.11 -18.41
CA LEU A 181 -12.58 8.57 -18.32
C LEU A 181 -11.58 9.19 -19.29
N THR A 182 -10.54 8.44 -19.67
CA THR A 182 -9.52 8.90 -20.63
C THR A 182 -9.80 8.45 -22.05
N GLY A 183 -10.97 7.83 -22.31
CA GLY A 183 -11.31 7.29 -23.62
C GLY A 183 -10.31 6.25 -24.11
N HIS A 184 -9.69 5.50 -23.18
CA HIS A 184 -8.63 4.53 -23.43
C HIS A 184 -7.38 5.12 -24.12
N ALA A 185 -7.14 6.42 -24.01
CA ALA A 185 -6.00 7.09 -24.63
C ALA A 185 -4.68 6.92 -23.85
N LEU A 186 -4.72 6.39 -22.63
CA LEU A 186 -3.54 6.11 -21.80
C LEU A 186 -3.31 4.62 -21.67
N ASP A 187 -2.07 4.17 -21.83
CA ASP A 187 -1.67 2.80 -21.48
C ASP A 187 -1.55 2.66 -19.96
N LEU A 188 -2.66 2.30 -19.31
CA LEU A 188 -2.67 2.05 -17.86
C LEU A 188 -2.19 0.62 -17.50
N SER A 189 -1.71 -0.16 -18.48
CA SER A 189 -1.03 -1.44 -18.26
C SER A 189 0.47 -1.27 -18.01
N ASP A 190 1.06 -0.17 -18.44
CA ASP A 190 2.44 0.21 -18.11
C ASP A 190 2.50 0.97 -16.77
N PRO A 191 3.13 0.42 -15.72
CA PRO A 191 3.21 1.10 -14.43
C PRO A 191 3.93 2.45 -14.49
N GLU A 192 4.91 2.62 -15.39
CA GLU A 192 5.65 3.88 -15.48
C GLU A 192 4.82 4.98 -16.14
N VAL A 193 3.97 4.64 -17.11
CA VAL A 193 2.97 5.57 -17.67
C VAL A 193 2.03 6.05 -16.57
N VAL A 194 1.50 5.13 -15.75
CA VAL A 194 0.62 5.49 -14.64
C VAL A 194 1.35 6.37 -13.61
N ILE A 195 2.57 5.99 -13.21
CA ILE A 195 3.37 6.76 -12.25
C ILE A 195 3.66 8.16 -12.78
N ALA A 196 4.08 8.30 -14.04
CA ALA A 196 4.37 9.59 -14.64
C ALA A 196 3.15 10.52 -14.63
N HIS A 197 1.96 10.01 -14.97
CA HIS A 197 0.73 10.80 -14.94
C HIS A 197 0.29 11.17 -13.52
N VAL A 198 0.41 10.25 -12.56
CA VAL A 198 0.11 10.56 -11.15
C VAL A 198 1.07 11.61 -10.62
N VAL A 199 2.38 11.49 -10.89
CA VAL A 199 3.39 12.48 -10.49
C VAL A 199 3.06 13.84 -11.09
N ALA A 200 2.86 13.92 -12.41
CA ALA A 200 2.56 15.19 -13.08
C ALA A 200 1.28 15.86 -12.55
N ALA A 201 0.24 15.06 -12.24
CA ALA A 201 -1.02 15.58 -11.71
C ALA A 201 -0.96 16.01 -10.24
N THR A 202 -0.04 15.45 -9.44
CA THR A 202 -0.02 15.64 -7.97
C THR A 202 1.18 16.43 -7.46
N GLU A 203 2.26 16.55 -8.24
CA GLU A 203 3.41 17.38 -7.91
C GLU A 203 3.05 18.83 -7.54
N PRO A 204 2.11 19.51 -8.25
CA PRO A 204 1.65 20.85 -7.87
C PRO A 204 1.10 20.97 -6.45
N MET A 205 0.63 19.86 -5.84
CA MET A 205 0.18 19.86 -4.44
C MET A 205 1.30 20.28 -3.47
N PHE A 206 2.57 20.03 -3.85
CA PHE A 206 3.76 20.29 -3.04
C PHE A 206 4.67 21.36 -3.62
N THR A 207 4.48 21.79 -4.88
CA THR A 207 5.35 22.82 -5.49
C THR A 207 4.66 24.16 -5.65
N THR A 208 3.33 24.23 -5.50
CA THR A 208 2.57 25.48 -5.64
C THR A 208 2.26 26.10 -4.26
N PRO A 209 2.74 27.32 -3.96
CA PRO A 209 2.35 28.05 -2.75
C PRO A 209 0.85 28.32 -2.71
N LEU A 210 0.24 28.16 -1.53
CA LEU A 210 -1.14 28.57 -1.32
C LEU A 210 -1.23 30.10 -1.50
N ARG A 211 -2.17 30.58 -2.32
CA ARG A 211 -2.50 32.01 -2.35
C ARG A 211 -2.98 32.42 -0.95
N GLN A 212 -2.35 33.43 -0.37
CA GLN A 212 -2.73 33.96 0.94
C GLN A 212 -4.23 34.30 0.92
N GLY A 213 -4.99 33.72 1.87
CA GLY A 213 -6.42 33.99 2.07
C GLY A 213 -7.42 32.93 1.60
N SER A 214 -7.00 31.82 0.96
CA SER A 214 -7.99 30.91 0.33
C SER A 214 -8.54 29.76 1.19
N ASN A 215 -7.99 29.43 2.36
CA ASN A 215 -8.53 28.32 3.18
C ASN A 215 -8.07 28.38 4.65
N SER A 216 -8.54 29.37 5.41
CA SER A 216 -8.54 29.24 6.87
C SER A 216 -9.65 28.26 7.26
N VAL A 217 -9.38 26.95 7.18
CA VAL A 217 -10.23 25.95 7.83
C VAL A 217 -9.99 26.12 9.33
N PRO A 218 -11.03 26.45 10.13
CA PRO A 218 -10.86 26.59 11.57
C PRO A 218 -10.36 25.27 12.16
N ASN A 219 -9.28 25.33 12.93
CA ASN A 219 -8.84 24.19 13.74
C ASN A 219 -9.59 24.23 15.09
N PRO A 220 -10.57 23.35 15.34
CA PRO A 220 -11.31 23.34 16.60
C PRO A 220 -10.46 22.92 17.80
N SER A 221 -9.24 22.41 17.58
CA SER A 221 -8.31 21.94 18.63
C SER A 221 -7.39 23.04 19.16
N ARG A 222 -7.56 24.31 18.76
CA ARG A 222 -7.01 25.46 19.50
C ARG A 222 -7.97 25.85 20.63
N ARG A 223 -8.08 25.00 21.64
CA ARG A 223 -8.55 25.35 22.99
C ARG A 223 -7.68 24.62 24.00
#